data_AF-A0A2W4K2W7-F1
#
_entry.id   AF-A0A2W4K2W7-F1
#
_cell.length_a   1.000
_cell.length_b   1.000
_cell.length_c   1.000
_cell.angle_alpha   90.00
_cell.angle_beta   90.00
_cell.angle_gamma   90.00
#
_symmetry.space_group_name_H-M   'P 1'
#
loop_
_entity.id
_entity.type
_entity.pdbx_description
1 polymer ?
#
loop_
_entity_poly.entity_id
_entity_poly.type
_entity_poly.pdbx_seq_one_letter_code
_entity_poly.pdbx_strand_id
1 'polypeptide(L)'
;MPVANKGERGFTLIELLIVMAIIALVLGIVVPSVSGLLNVTGGEIAEANEAIIKNALEMYYAINEKYPIGGIDALEQELVDKFISKRSWEKMTSKFQITYSCDDGIEFTLEVTQKK
;
A
#
# COMPACT_ATOMS: atom_id res chain seq x y z
N MET A 1 16.13 58.23 -37.74
CA MET A 1 15.22 57.29 -38.46
C MET A 1 14.31 56.68 -37.40
N PRO A 2 12.97 56.87 -37.43
CA PRO A 2 12.10 56.25 -36.45
C PRO A 2 11.72 54.83 -36.91
N VAL A 3 11.90 53.86 -36.01
CA VAL A 3 11.51 52.47 -36.18
C VAL A 3 10.02 52.36 -35.85
N ALA A 4 9.20 51.87 -36.79
CA ALA A 4 7.78 51.68 -36.59
C ALA A 4 7.55 50.59 -35.53
N ASN A 5 6.95 50.96 -34.40
CA ASN A 5 6.58 50.02 -33.35
C ASN A 5 5.34 49.23 -33.81
N LYS A 6 5.47 47.92 -33.91
CA LYS A 6 4.45 47.02 -34.45
C LYS A 6 3.38 46.82 -33.36
N GLY A 7 2.21 47.42 -33.57
CA GLY A 7 1.14 47.54 -32.58
C GLY A 7 0.88 46.27 -31.78
N GLU A 8 1.08 46.37 -30.47
CA GLU A 8 0.72 45.35 -29.50
C GLU A 8 -0.81 45.29 -29.41
N ARG A 9 -1.39 44.22 -29.93
CA ARG A 9 -2.84 43.99 -29.88
C ARG A 9 -3.18 43.49 -28.47
N GLY A 10 -3.86 44.32 -27.70
CA GLY A 10 -4.37 43.95 -26.37
C GLY A 10 -5.48 42.91 -26.44
N PHE A 11 -5.60 42.09 -25.39
CA PHE A 11 -6.67 41.11 -25.22
C PHE A 11 -8.03 41.80 -25.12
N THR A 12 -9.04 41.19 -25.74
CA THR A 12 -10.42 41.70 -25.66
C THR A 12 -11.11 41.20 -24.40
N LEU A 13 -12.03 41.99 -23.82
CA LEU A 13 -12.85 41.55 -22.68
C LEU A 13 -13.72 40.33 -23.04
N ILE A 14 -14.13 40.24 -24.31
CA ILE A 14 -14.92 39.12 -24.80
C ILE A 14 -14.10 37.81 -24.83
N GLU A 15 -12.80 37.88 -25.14
CA GLU A 15 -11.91 36.71 -25.05
C GLU A 15 -11.85 36.16 -23.62
N LEU A 16 -11.68 37.03 -22.63
CA LEU A 16 -11.62 36.60 -21.24
C LEU A 16 -12.96 35.98 -20.80
N LEU A 17 -14.08 36.56 -21.23
CA LEU A 17 -15.42 36.07 -20.90
C LEU A 17 -15.66 34.65 -21.46
N ILE A 18 -15.31 34.42 -22.73
CA ILE A 18 -15.44 33.11 -23.36
C ILE A 18 -14.56 32.07 -22.66
N VAL A 19 -13.33 32.43 -22.27
CA VAL A 19 -12.43 31.53 -21.54
C VAL A 19 -13.01 31.14 -20.19
N MET A 20 -13.56 32.09 -19.42
CA MET A 20 -14.19 31.78 -18.14
C MET A 20 -15.43 30.88 -18.30
N ALA A 21 -16.23 31.08 -19.35
CA ALA A 21 -17.38 30.23 -19.66
C ALA A 21 -16.96 28.79 -19.96
N ILE A 22 -15.88 28.58 -20.72
CA ILE A 22 -15.35 27.25 -21.03
C ILE A 22 -14.77 26.59 -19.79
N ILE A 23 -14.02 27.31 -18.95
CA ILE A 23 -13.47 26.78 -17.70
C ILE A 23 -14.60 26.32 -16.76
N ALA A 24 -15.66 27.13 -16.60
CA ALA A 24 -16.80 26.76 -15.77
C ALA A 24 -17.49 25.47 -16.27
N LEU A 25 -17.59 25.28 -17.59
CA LEU A 25 -18.16 24.08 -18.20
C LEU A 25 -17.28 22.84 -17.99
N VAL A 26 -15.97 22.95 -18.23
CA VAL A 26 -15.03 21.83 -18.08
C VAL A 26 -14.91 21.39 -16.62
N LEU A 27 -14.87 22.33 -15.68
CA LEU A 27 -14.84 22.02 -14.25
C LEU A 27 -16.08 21.24 -13.77
N GLY A 28 -17.23 21.40 -14.44
CA GLY A 28 -18.44 20.64 -14.12
C GLY A 28 -18.41 19.17 -14.57
N ILE A 29 -17.53 18.81 -15.51
CA ILE A 29 -17.46 17.46 -16.10
C ILE A 29 -16.27 16.66 -15.54
N VAL A 30 -15.20 17.34 -15.12
CA VAL A 30 -13.99 16.68 -14.64
C VAL A 30 -14.16 16.23 -13.19
N VAL A 31 -14.57 14.97 -13.01
CA VAL A 31 -14.40 14.24 -11.74
C VAL A 31 -13.31 13.18 -11.95
N PRO A 32 -12.11 13.33 -11.36
CA PRO A 32 -11.13 12.25 -11.38
C PRO A 32 -11.66 11.09 -10.53
N SER A 33 -11.98 9.96 -11.18
CA SER A 33 -12.38 8.74 -10.49
C SER A 33 -11.14 8.08 -9.86
N VAL A 34 -10.91 8.35 -8.58
CA VAL A 34 -9.83 7.75 -7.76
C VAL A 34 -10.27 6.48 -7.01
N SER A 35 -11.49 6.01 -7.26
CA SER A 35 -12.12 4.93 -6.47
C SER A 35 -11.40 3.58 -6.57
N GLY A 36 -10.69 3.31 -7.67
CA GLY A 36 -9.95 2.05 -7.86
C GLY A 36 -8.61 1.96 -7.11
N LEU A 37 -8.00 3.09 -6.73
CA LEU A 37 -6.69 3.11 -6.07
C LEU A 37 -6.75 2.73 -4.58
N LEU A 38 -7.94 2.71 -3.99
CA LEU A 38 -8.15 2.49 -2.56
C LEU A 38 -8.84 1.17 -2.22
N ASN A 39 -9.25 0.40 -3.22
CA ASN A 39 -9.98 -0.85 -3.01
C ASN A 39 -9.03 -2.04 -2.80
N VAL A 40 -8.02 -1.88 -1.94
CA VAL A 40 -7.32 -3.05 -1.40
C VAL A 40 -8.20 -3.63 -0.32
N THR A 41 -8.74 -4.81 -0.56
CA THR A 41 -9.65 -5.49 0.35
C THR A 41 -8.91 -6.06 1.57
N GLY A 42 -9.65 -6.35 2.64
CA GLY A 42 -9.09 -7.04 3.80
C GLY A 42 -8.44 -8.38 3.43
N GLY A 43 -8.98 -9.09 2.43
CA GLY A 43 -8.45 -10.36 1.94
C GLY A 43 -7.09 -10.21 1.24
N GLU A 44 -6.97 -9.24 0.32
CA GLU A 44 -5.69 -8.96 -0.36
C GLU A 44 -4.59 -8.54 0.63
N ILE A 45 -4.95 -7.78 1.67
CA ILE A 45 -4.00 -7.41 2.73
C ILE A 45 -3.63 -8.64 3.58
N ALA A 46 -4.55 -9.56 3.85
CA ALA A 46 -4.27 -10.79 4.58
C ALA A 46 -3.28 -11.68 3.82
N GLU A 47 -3.49 -11.87 2.52
CA GLU A 47 -2.61 -12.64 1.63
C GLU A 47 -1.22 -11.99 1.54
N ALA A 48 -1.15 -10.67 1.40
CA ALA A 48 0.11 -9.94 1.40
C ALA A 48 0.87 -10.10 2.74
N ASN A 49 0.17 -10.01 3.88
CA ASN A 49 0.78 -10.22 5.20
C ASN A 49 1.27 -11.66 5.37
N GLU A 50 0.51 -12.65 4.89
CA GLU A 50 0.92 -14.05 4.90
C GLU A 50 2.20 -14.26 4.09
N ALA A 51 2.30 -13.68 2.89
CA ALA A 51 3.50 -13.72 2.07
C ALA A 51 4.72 -13.09 2.77
N ILE A 52 4.53 -11.96 3.47
CA ILE A 52 5.61 -11.32 4.25
C ILE A 52 6.11 -12.27 5.35
N ILE A 53 5.22 -12.92 6.08
CA ILE A 53 5.59 -13.85 7.16
C ILE A 53 6.23 -15.11 6.60
N LYS A 54 5.73 -15.66 5.49
CA LYS A 54 6.34 -16.80 4.78
C LYS A 54 7.77 -16.49 4.34
N ASN A 55 8.00 -15.34 3.72
CA ASN A 55 9.35 -14.92 3.32
C ASN A 55 10.28 -14.81 4.53
N ALA A 56 9.80 -14.28 5.66
CA ALA A 56 10.60 -14.22 6.89
C ALA A 56 10.91 -15.62 7.44
N LEU A 57 9.96 -16.55 7.38
CA LEU A 57 10.15 -17.96 7.75
C LEU A 57 11.17 -18.66 6.84
N GLU A 58 11.12 -18.41 5.53
CA GLU A 58 12.10 -18.95 4.57
C GLU A 58 13.51 -18.41 4.85
N MET A 59 13.63 -17.11 5.13
CA MET A 59 14.90 -16.52 5.54
C MET A 59 15.44 -17.11 6.84
N TYR A 60 14.56 -17.37 7.82
CA TYR A 60 14.94 -18.04 9.06
C TYR A 60 15.40 -19.48 8.82
N TYR A 61 14.68 -20.22 7.97
CA TYR A 61 15.04 -21.58 7.57
C TYR A 61 16.38 -21.63 6.84
N ALA A 62 16.67 -20.65 5.97
CA ALA A 62 17.95 -20.57 5.27
C ALA A 62 19.16 -20.42 6.20
N ILE A 63 18.95 -19.93 7.43
CA ILE A 63 20.01 -19.74 8.44
C ILE A 63 20.05 -20.89 9.44
N ASN A 64 18.89 -21.42 9.84
CA ASN A 64 18.76 -22.37 10.94
C ASN A 64 18.43 -23.80 10.50
N GLU A 65 18.17 -24.01 9.21
CA GLU A 65 17.73 -25.29 8.59
C GLU A 65 16.46 -25.88 9.20
N LYS A 66 15.70 -25.07 9.95
CA LYS A 66 14.45 -25.43 10.63
C LYS A 66 13.56 -24.22 10.79
N TYR A 67 12.26 -24.44 10.86
CA TYR A 67 11.28 -23.42 11.24
C TYR A 67 11.18 -23.26 12.77
N PRO A 68 10.69 -22.12 13.28
CA PRO A 68 10.44 -21.91 14.70
C PRO A 68 9.43 -22.93 15.26
N ILE A 69 9.88 -23.84 16.13
CA ILE A 69 8.99 -24.86 16.70
C ILE A 69 8.11 -24.21 17.78
N GLY A 70 6.82 -24.52 17.75
CA GLY A 70 5.81 -24.04 18.69
C GLY A 70 4.70 -23.26 18.00
N GLY A 71 4.13 -22.31 18.76
CA GLY A 71 3.04 -21.45 18.30
C GLY A 71 3.50 -20.05 17.90
N ILE A 72 2.54 -19.13 17.82
CA ILE A 72 2.80 -17.74 17.44
C ILE A 72 3.84 -17.03 18.32
N ASP A 73 3.96 -17.39 19.60
CA ASP A 73 4.94 -16.80 20.51
C ASP A 73 6.39 -17.11 20.08
N ALA A 74 6.64 -18.34 19.61
CA ALA A 74 7.95 -18.74 19.10
C ALA A 74 8.27 -18.03 17.78
N LEU A 75 7.26 -17.89 16.91
CA LEU A 75 7.37 -17.12 15.68
C LEU A 75 7.67 -15.64 15.97
N GLU A 76 6.97 -15.03 16.93
CA GLU A 76 7.20 -13.63 17.30
C GLU A 76 8.62 -13.41 17.81
N GLN A 77 9.10 -14.26 18.72
CA GLN A 77 10.45 -14.12 19.29
C GLN A 77 11.57 -14.30 18.26
N GLU A 78 11.39 -15.18 17.28
CA GLU A 78 12.45 -15.51 16.32
C GLU A 78 12.41 -14.67 15.05
N LEU A 79 11.22 -14.24 14.61
CA LEU A 79 11.08 -13.48 13.36
C LEU A 79 11.01 -11.96 13.57
N VAL A 80 10.40 -11.51 14.67
CA VAL A 80 10.28 -10.07 14.94
C VAL A 80 11.65 -9.53 15.37
N ASP A 81 11.94 -8.29 14.99
CA ASP A 81 13.23 -7.60 15.14
C ASP A 81 14.32 -8.06 14.16
N LYS A 82 14.43 -9.37 13.89
CA LYS A 82 15.43 -9.93 12.96
C LYS A 82 15.01 -9.86 11.49
N PHE A 83 13.78 -10.24 11.17
CA PHE A 83 13.28 -10.36 9.78
C PHE A 83 12.06 -9.47 9.53
N ILE A 84 11.25 -9.23 10.56
CA ILE A 84 10.07 -8.36 10.49
C ILE A 84 10.21 -7.25 11.54
N SER A 85 10.04 -5.99 11.13
CA SER A 85 10.07 -4.88 12.10
C SER A 85 8.90 -4.96 13.08
N LYS A 86 9.16 -4.64 14.36
CA LYS A 86 8.13 -4.61 15.42
C LYS A 86 6.90 -3.77 15.05
N ARG A 87 7.12 -2.63 14.41
CA ARG A 87 6.06 -1.74 13.93
C ARG A 87 5.16 -2.40 12.87
N SER A 88 5.75 -3.20 11.98
CA SER A 88 4.99 -3.94 10.98
C SER A 88 4.18 -5.05 11.64
N TRP A 89 4.79 -5.78 12.57
CA TRP A 89 4.12 -6.82 13.36
C TRP A 89 2.90 -6.31 14.10
N GLU A 90 3.02 -5.21 14.84
CA GLU A 90 1.91 -4.56 15.57
C GLU A 90 0.77 -4.13 14.65
N LYS A 91 1.09 -3.60 13.46
CA LYS A 91 0.06 -3.22 12.47
C LYS A 91 -0.69 -4.43 11.92
N MET A 92 0.03 -5.52 11.64
CA MET A 92 -0.56 -6.77 11.16
C MET A 92 -1.45 -7.39 12.25
N THR A 93 -0.94 -7.58 13.46
CA THR A 93 -1.69 -8.20 14.57
C THR A 93 -2.85 -7.33 15.07
N SER A 94 -2.83 -6.02 14.85
CA SER A 94 -3.96 -5.14 15.19
C SER A 94 -5.21 -5.43 14.36
N LYS A 95 -5.05 -5.70 13.06
CA LYS A 95 -6.16 -5.88 12.11
C LYS A 95 -6.41 -7.33 11.69
N PHE A 96 -5.40 -8.20 11.88
CA PHE A 96 -5.43 -9.59 11.47
C PHE A 96 -5.11 -10.49 12.66
N GLN A 97 -5.74 -11.65 12.68
CA GLN A 97 -5.40 -12.77 13.53
C GLN A 97 -4.45 -13.66 12.74
N ILE A 98 -3.23 -13.82 13.26
CA ILE A 98 -2.22 -14.70 12.70
C ILE A 98 -2.25 -15.97 13.54
N THR A 99 -2.36 -17.12 12.90
CA THR A 99 -2.26 -18.43 13.54
C THR A 99 -1.04 -19.12 12.97
N TYR A 100 -0.13 -19.54 13.84
CA TYR A 100 1.07 -20.28 13.46
C TYR A 100 1.23 -21.51 14.35
N SER A 101 1.57 -22.64 13.73
CA SER A 101 1.93 -23.87 14.43
C SER A 101 2.98 -24.64 13.64
N CYS A 102 4.05 -25.06 14.31
CA CYS A 102 5.06 -25.93 13.76
C CYS A 102 5.53 -26.91 14.83
N ASP A 103 5.39 -28.21 14.58
CA ASP A 103 5.68 -29.25 15.59
C ASP A 103 7.09 -29.85 15.44
N ASP A 104 7.60 -29.96 14.21
CA ASP A 104 8.83 -30.70 13.89
C ASP A 104 9.94 -29.82 13.27
N GLY A 105 9.67 -28.53 13.06
CA GLY A 105 10.61 -27.61 12.41
C GLY A 105 10.76 -27.83 10.89
N ILE A 106 10.00 -28.74 10.30
CA ILE A 106 10.02 -29.05 8.86
C ILE A 106 8.77 -28.52 8.14
N GLU A 107 7.59 -28.85 8.65
CA GLU A 107 6.32 -28.34 8.15
C GLU A 107 5.73 -27.33 9.11
N PHE A 108 5.18 -26.24 8.57
CA PHE A 108 4.49 -25.22 9.35
C PHE A 108 3.11 -24.96 8.75
N THR A 109 2.17 -24.63 9.63
CA THR A 109 0.86 -24.10 9.25
C THR A 109 0.84 -22.62 9.61
N LEU A 110 0.53 -21.78 8.62
CA LEU A 110 0.35 -20.35 8.79
C LEU A 110 -1.00 -19.95 8.17
N GLU A 111 -1.83 -19.29 8.94
CA GLU A 111 -3.09 -18.71 8.47
C GLU A 111 -3.21 -17.27 8.95
N VAL A 112 -3.53 -16.35 8.04
CA VAL A 112 -3.77 -14.94 8.36
C VAL A 112 -5.20 -14.61 8.03
N THR A 113 -6.01 -14.37 9.07
CA THR A 113 -7.43 -14.07 8.93
C THR A 113 -7.72 -12.66 9.41
N GLN A 114 -8.54 -11.88 8.68
CA GLN A 114 -8.93 -10.54 9.12
C GLN A 114 -9.78 -10.63 10.40
N LYS A 115 -9.46 -9.79 11.41
CA LYS A 115 -10.31 -9.65 12.58
C LYS A 115 -11.62 -8.96 12.15
N LYS A 116 -12.76 -9.58 12.50
CA LYS A 116 -14.09 -8.99 12.27
C LYS A 116 -14.33 -7.79 13.16
#